data_AF-A0A386WSR4-F1
#
_entry.id   AF-A0A386WSR4-F1
#
_cell.length_a   1.000
_cell.length_b   1.000
_cell.length_c   1.000
_cell.angle_alpha   90.00
_cell.angle_beta   90.00
_cell.angle_gamma   90.00
#
_symmetry.space_group_name_H-M   'P 1'
#
loop_
_entity.id
_entity.type
_entity.pdbx_description
1 polymer ?
#
loop_
_entity_poly.entity_id
_entity_poly.type
_entity_poly.pdbx_seq_one_letter_code
_entity_poly.pdbx_strand_id
1 'polypeptide(L)'
;MTPTLAIEALMLHPRYAELAAKLRALAPVDLIDQADTATDRAGTLMAAGAAILGADGVHPANPAAIPGWLRLGVLDTLTTWATGNGRTCAHNPTPDRPQPVLAAAWKPGLVTCLPCVRLFTLPRGSNLERVCDACGHQCTELDGGDGIYPAMVQLGPLVYQYGVCARCVPGEPL
;
A
#
# COMPACT_ATOMS: atom_id res chain seq x y z
N MET A 1 -5.94 22.37 -0.78
CA MET A 1 -5.96 21.03 -0.13
C MET A 1 -5.81 20.01 -1.24
N THR A 2 -4.79 19.16 -1.20
CA THR A 2 -4.63 18.10 -2.22
C THR A 2 -5.71 17.04 -2.03
N PRO A 3 -6.08 16.28 -3.09
CA PRO A 3 -7.01 15.16 -2.95
C PRO A 3 -6.59 14.17 -1.84
N THR A 4 -5.29 13.88 -1.75
CA THR A 4 -4.68 13.05 -0.70
C THR A 4 -5.03 13.54 0.71
N LEU A 5 -4.82 14.82 1.01
CA LEU A 5 -5.11 15.40 2.33
C LEU A 5 -6.60 15.45 2.63
N ALA A 6 -7.45 15.67 1.61
CA ALA A 6 -8.90 15.64 1.78
C ALA A 6 -9.39 14.22 2.13
N ILE A 7 -8.90 13.20 1.43
CA ILE A 7 -9.24 11.80 1.73
C ILE A 7 -8.68 11.38 3.08
N GLU A 8 -7.47 11.82 3.43
CA GLU A 8 -6.88 11.56 4.73
C GLU A 8 -7.76 12.08 5.87
N ALA A 9 -8.18 13.35 5.78
CA ALA A 9 -9.07 13.97 6.76
C ALA A 9 -10.42 13.25 6.84
N LEU A 10 -10.98 12.84 5.69
CA LEU A 10 -12.22 12.06 5.64
C LEU A 10 -12.06 10.69 6.31
N MET A 11 -10.97 9.97 6.02
CA MET A 11 -10.70 8.64 6.56
C MET A 11 -10.53 8.64 8.08
N LEU A 12 -9.98 9.73 8.63
CA LEU A 12 -9.85 9.91 10.08
C LEU A 12 -11.11 10.47 10.75
N HIS A 13 -12.12 10.87 9.97
CA HIS A 13 -13.32 11.49 10.52
C HIS A 13 -14.18 10.44 11.26
N PRO A 14 -14.76 10.75 12.45
CA PRO A 14 -15.57 9.78 13.22
C PRO A 14 -16.76 9.19 12.46
N ARG A 15 -17.26 9.93 11.46
CA ARG A 15 -18.39 9.52 10.60
C ARG A 15 -17.95 8.90 9.28
N TYR A 16 -16.67 8.57 9.11
CA TYR A 16 -16.16 8.00 7.87
C TYR A 16 -16.91 6.72 7.48
N ALA A 17 -17.13 5.80 8.42
CA ALA A 17 -17.84 4.55 8.17
C ALA A 17 -19.27 4.79 7.66
N GLU A 18 -19.99 5.76 8.22
CA GLU A 18 -21.34 6.14 7.78
C GLU A 18 -21.31 6.72 6.36
N LEU A 19 -20.35 7.60 6.07
CA LEU A 19 -20.18 8.16 4.73
C LEU A 19 -19.83 7.08 3.70
N ALA A 20 -18.88 6.21 4.02
CA ALA A 20 -18.46 5.11 3.16
C ALA A 20 -19.63 4.16 2.86
N ALA A 21 -20.44 3.81 3.86
CA ALA A 21 -21.64 3.00 3.67
C ALA A 21 -22.66 3.67 2.73
N LYS A 22 -22.89 4.98 2.88
CA LYS A 22 -23.79 5.74 1.99
C LYS A 22 -23.28 5.80 0.56
N LEU A 23 -22.00 6.11 0.37
CA LEU A 23 -21.39 6.15 -0.96
C LEU A 23 -21.45 4.78 -1.64
N ARG A 24 -21.17 3.72 -0.89
CA ARG A 24 -21.25 2.35 -1.37
C ARG A 24 -22.68 1.95 -1.77
N ALA A 25 -23.70 2.36 -1.01
CA ALA A 25 -25.10 2.10 -1.37
C ALA A 25 -25.56 2.80 -2.66
N LEU A 26 -24.85 3.84 -3.10
CA LEU A 26 -25.13 4.57 -4.34
C LEU A 26 -24.32 4.05 -5.54
N ALA A 27 -23.32 3.21 -5.31
CA ALA A 27 -22.46 2.69 -6.38
C ALA A 27 -23.15 1.53 -7.14
N PRO A 28 -22.83 1.33 -8.43
CA PRO A 28 -23.30 0.18 -9.18
C PRO A 28 -22.91 -1.14 -8.50
N VAL A 29 -23.88 -2.06 -8.38
CA VAL A 29 -23.68 -3.33 -7.65
C VAL A 29 -22.59 -4.21 -8.27
N ASP A 30 -22.47 -4.20 -9.59
CA ASP A 30 -21.45 -4.91 -10.35
C ASP A 30 -20.04 -4.36 -10.07
N LEU A 31 -19.91 -3.03 -9.94
CA LEU A 31 -18.65 -2.41 -9.55
C LEU A 31 -18.26 -2.77 -8.11
N ILE A 32 -19.24 -2.78 -7.20
CA ILE A 32 -19.02 -3.18 -5.79
C ILE A 32 -18.55 -4.63 -5.71
N ASP A 33 -19.22 -5.55 -6.40
CA ASP A 33 -18.87 -6.97 -6.42
C ASP A 33 -17.44 -7.22 -6.95
N GLN A 34 -17.07 -6.53 -8.03
CA GLN A 34 -15.71 -6.59 -8.56
C GLN A 34 -14.68 -6.01 -7.59
N ALA A 35 -14.99 -4.87 -6.96
CA ALA A 35 -14.09 -4.24 -6.00
C ALA A 35 -13.88 -5.09 -4.75
N ASP A 36 -14.92 -5.74 -4.23
CA ASP A 36 -14.84 -6.68 -3.11
C ASP A 36 -14.00 -7.90 -3.49
N THR A 37 -14.31 -8.51 -4.63
CA THR A 37 -13.54 -9.65 -5.15
C THR A 37 -12.06 -9.32 -5.31
N ALA A 38 -11.75 -8.12 -5.82
CA ALA A 38 -10.37 -7.65 -5.96
C ALA A 38 -9.72 -7.40 -4.60
N THR A 39 -10.46 -6.89 -3.62
CA THR A 39 -10.01 -6.66 -2.23
C THR A 39 -9.70 -7.98 -1.52
N ASP A 40 -10.57 -8.98 -1.63
CA ASP A 40 -10.37 -10.30 -1.04
C ASP A 40 -9.16 -11.01 -1.66
N ARG A 41 -9.00 -10.89 -2.98
CA ARG A 41 -7.81 -11.40 -3.68
C ARG A 41 -6.54 -10.69 -3.23
N ALA A 42 -6.56 -9.37 -3.03
CA ALA A 42 -5.44 -8.62 -2.48
C ALA A 42 -5.07 -9.12 -1.07
N GLY A 43 -6.07 -9.39 -0.22
CA GLY A 43 -5.86 -9.96 1.11
C GLY A 43 -5.24 -11.36 1.07
N THR A 44 -5.70 -12.21 0.15
CA THR A 44 -5.12 -13.54 -0.09
C THR A 44 -3.65 -13.44 -0.53
N LEU A 45 -3.33 -12.48 -1.40
CA LEU A 45 -1.95 -12.22 -1.83
C LEU A 45 -1.06 -11.75 -0.68
N MET A 46 -1.55 -10.86 0.17
CA MET A 46 -0.82 -10.43 1.37
C MET A 46 -0.57 -11.60 2.32
N ALA A 47 -1.56 -12.46 2.55
CA ALA A 47 -1.40 -13.63 3.41
C ALA A 47 -0.35 -14.62 2.86
N ALA A 48 -0.38 -14.87 1.53
CA ALA A 48 0.65 -15.68 0.88
C ALA A 48 2.04 -15.04 0.98
N GLY A 49 2.13 -13.72 0.80
CA GLY A 49 3.38 -12.96 0.95
C GLY A 49 3.93 -13.02 2.38
N ALA A 50 3.09 -12.88 3.39
CA ALA A 50 3.46 -13.01 4.80
C ALA A 50 4.06 -14.40 5.09
N ALA A 51 3.44 -15.47 4.57
CA ALA A 51 3.95 -16.83 4.72
C ALA A 51 5.32 -17.03 4.05
N ILE A 52 5.53 -16.47 2.86
CA ILE A 52 6.83 -16.53 2.15
C ILE A 52 7.92 -15.78 2.93
N LEU A 53 7.56 -14.65 3.55
CA LEU A 53 8.49 -13.81 4.32
C LEU A 53 8.69 -14.28 5.77
N GLY A 54 7.95 -15.31 6.22
CA GLY A 54 8.00 -15.77 7.61
C GLY A 54 7.44 -14.75 8.62
N ALA A 55 6.54 -13.87 8.20
CA ALA A 55 5.90 -12.88 9.06
C ALA A 55 4.71 -13.49 9.84
N ASP A 56 4.33 -12.86 10.95
CA ASP A 56 3.26 -13.30 11.87
C ASP A 56 1.82 -13.25 11.29
N GLY A 57 1.69 -12.93 10.00
CA GLY A 57 0.45 -12.95 9.25
C GLY A 57 -0.03 -11.56 8.83
N VAL A 58 -1.35 -11.45 8.60
CA VAL A 58 -2.01 -10.22 8.17
C VAL A 58 -2.96 -9.78 9.28
N HIS A 59 -2.84 -8.51 9.70
CA HIS A 59 -3.65 -7.95 10.77
C HIS A 59 -4.44 -6.73 10.27
N PRO A 60 -5.71 -6.59 10.69
CA PRO A 60 -6.46 -5.37 10.41
C PRO A 60 -5.80 -4.20 11.16
N ALA A 61 -5.57 -3.09 10.44
CA ALA A 61 -4.99 -1.88 11.00
C ALA A 61 -6.06 -0.80 11.16
N ASN A 62 -6.08 -0.13 12.32
CA ASN A 62 -6.81 1.13 12.46
C ASN A 62 -6.10 2.20 11.61
N PRO A 63 -6.79 2.92 10.72
CA PRO A 63 -6.17 3.97 9.91
C PRO A 63 -5.39 5.01 10.72
N ALA A 64 -5.84 5.35 11.94
CA ALA A 64 -5.14 6.29 12.82
C ALA A 64 -3.84 5.71 13.41
N ALA A 65 -3.69 4.38 13.45
CA ALA A 65 -2.48 3.70 13.91
C ALA A 65 -1.43 3.53 12.78
N ILE A 66 -1.79 3.80 11.53
CA ILE A 66 -0.85 3.77 10.41
C ILE A 66 -0.01 5.06 10.43
N PRO A 67 1.34 4.97 10.46
CA PRO A 67 2.21 6.14 10.44
C PRO A 67 1.86 7.09 9.29
N GLY A 68 1.93 8.40 9.56
CA GLY A 68 1.50 9.44 8.61
C GLY A 68 2.16 9.34 7.24
N TRP A 69 3.46 9.04 7.18
CA TRP A 69 4.21 8.88 5.92
C TRP A 69 3.63 7.74 5.06
N LEU A 70 3.31 6.59 5.68
CA LEU A 70 2.78 5.41 5.00
C LEU A 70 1.34 5.67 4.56
N ARG A 71 0.53 6.22 5.47
CA ARG A 71 -0.86 6.58 5.22
C ARG A 71 -0.98 7.56 4.05
N LEU A 72 -0.17 8.62 4.04
CA LEU A 72 -0.13 9.58 2.95
C LEU A 72 0.38 8.96 1.65
N GLY A 73 1.42 8.13 1.69
CA GLY A 73 1.95 7.44 0.50
C GLY A 73 0.94 6.52 -0.17
N VAL A 74 0.17 5.77 0.62
CA VAL A 74 -0.93 4.91 0.14
C VAL A 74 -2.05 5.75 -0.47
N LEU A 75 -2.50 6.80 0.22
CA LEU A 75 -3.59 7.66 -0.26
C LEU A 75 -3.20 8.46 -1.51
N ASP A 76 -1.96 8.93 -1.59
CA ASP A 76 -1.44 9.61 -2.78
C ASP A 76 -1.39 8.66 -3.97
N THR A 77 -0.92 7.43 -3.76
CA THR A 77 -0.93 6.38 -4.80
C THR A 77 -2.35 6.04 -5.25
N LEU A 78 -3.28 5.86 -4.30
CA LEU A 78 -4.67 5.54 -4.60
C LEU A 78 -5.32 6.68 -5.40
N THR A 79 -5.15 7.93 -4.98
CA THR A 79 -5.77 9.09 -5.64
C THR A 79 -5.19 9.35 -7.02
N THR A 80 -3.87 9.28 -7.17
CA THR A 80 -3.20 9.46 -8.47
C THR A 80 -3.61 8.35 -9.45
N TRP A 81 -3.71 7.10 -9.01
CA TRP A 81 -4.23 6.00 -9.82
C TRP A 81 -5.71 6.17 -10.15
N ALA A 82 -6.55 6.50 -9.15
CA ALA A 82 -7.99 6.70 -9.30
C ALA A 82 -8.33 7.82 -10.29
N THR A 83 -7.49 8.84 -10.38
CA THR A 83 -7.69 10.00 -11.26
C THR A 83 -6.96 9.89 -12.60
N GLY A 84 -6.29 8.76 -12.88
CA GLY A 84 -5.54 8.56 -14.12
C GLY A 84 -4.24 9.36 -14.23
N ASN A 85 -3.77 9.95 -13.14
CA ASN A 85 -2.53 10.73 -13.07
C ASN A 85 -1.30 9.87 -12.71
N GLY A 86 -1.50 8.67 -12.18
CA GLY A 86 -0.45 7.71 -11.88
C GLY A 86 0.03 6.96 -13.12
N ARG A 87 1.31 6.54 -13.15
CA ARG A 87 1.81 5.63 -14.18
C ARG A 87 1.33 4.23 -13.90
N THR A 88 1.02 3.49 -14.95
CA THR A 88 0.65 2.07 -14.85
C THR A 88 1.59 1.19 -15.66
N CYS A 89 1.58 -0.12 -15.39
CA CYS A 89 2.18 -1.08 -16.32
C CYS A 89 1.40 -1.10 -17.65
N ALA A 90 1.99 -1.62 -18.73
CA ALA A 90 1.36 -1.66 -20.05
C ALA A 90 0.02 -2.43 -20.11
N HIS A 91 -0.26 -3.32 -19.15
CA HIS A 91 -1.58 -3.96 -19.00
C HIS A 91 -2.69 -3.01 -18.54
N ASN A 92 -2.34 -1.76 -18.22
CA ASN A 92 -3.24 -0.67 -17.87
C ASN A 92 -4.31 -1.02 -16.80
N PRO A 93 -3.90 -1.43 -15.58
CA PRO A 93 -4.85 -1.56 -14.47
C PRO A 93 -5.60 -0.25 -14.25
N THR A 94 -6.93 -0.29 -14.34
CA THR A 94 -7.82 0.87 -14.16
C THR A 94 -8.75 0.67 -12.97
N PRO A 95 -9.09 1.73 -12.21
CA PRO A 95 -10.08 1.68 -11.14
C PRO A 95 -11.46 1.20 -11.60
N ASP A 96 -11.83 1.46 -12.86
CA ASP A 96 -13.13 1.08 -13.44
C ASP A 96 -13.25 -0.42 -13.74
N ARG A 97 -12.15 -1.17 -13.60
CA ARG A 97 -12.10 -2.64 -13.71
C ARG A 97 -11.27 -3.18 -12.56
N PRO A 98 -11.83 -3.18 -11.33
CA PRO A 98 -11.08 -3.54 -10.14
C PRO A 98 -10.43 -4.92 -10.27
N GLN A 99 -9.13 -4.94 -9.99
CA GLN A 99 -8.30 -6.14 -9.84
C GLN A 99 -7.24 -5.83 -8.78
N PRO A 100 -6.60 -6.85 -8.18
CA PRO A 100 -5.48 -6.60 -7.28
C PRO A 100 -4.38 -5.82 -7.99
N VAL A 101 -3.97 -4.72 -7.39
CA VAL A 101 -2.88 -3.87 -7.89
C VAL A 101 -1.82 -3.67 -6.83
N LEU A 102 -0.60 -3.45 -7.29
CA LEU A 102 0.59 -3.32 -6.46
C LEU A 102 1.22 -1.95 -6.67
N ALA A 103 1.71 -1.36 -5.58
CA ALA A 103 2.56 -0.18 -5.55
C ALA A 103 3.69 -0.36 -4.51
N ALA A 104 4.65 0.56 -4.51
CA ALA A 104 5.76 0.52 -3.57
C ALA A 104 6.26 1.92 -3.20
N ALA A 105 6.70 2.09 -1.95
CA ALA A 105 7.26 3.34 -1.44
C ALA A 105 8.55 3.75 -2.17
N TRP A 106 9.45 2.81 -2.45
CA TRP A 106 10.70 3.05 -3.19
C TRP A 106 10.50 3.33 -4.69
N LYS A 107 9.26 3.25 -5.20
CA LYS A 107 8.94 3.53 -6.61
C LYS A 107 7.60 4.27 -6.74
N PRO A 108 7.52 5.52 -6.25
CA PRO A 108 6.27 6.26 -6.17
C PRO A 108 5.68 6.56 -7.57
N GLY A 109 4.35 6.66 -7.60
CA GLY A 109 3.58 6.97 -8.81
C GLY A 109 3.53 5.85 -9.86
N LEU A 110 3.94 4.62 -9.52
CA LEU A 110 3.75 3.44 -10.36
C LEU A 110 2.76 2.46 -9.69
N VAL A 111 1.68 2.14 -10.40
CA VAL A 111 0.72 1.08 -10.02
C VAL A 111 0.76 -0.04 -11.06
N THR A 112 0.89 -1.29 -10.62
CA THR A 112 1.00 -2.44 -11.52
C THR A 112 -0.03 -3.50 -11.22
N CYS A 113 -0.42 -4.28 -12.23
CA CYS A 113 -1.11 -5.54 -11.99
C CYS A 113 -0.14 -6.58 -11.40
N LEU A 114 -0.67 -7.61 -10.74
CA LEU A 114 0.14 -8.66 -10.11
C LEU A 114 1.21 -9.29 -11.04
N PRO A 115 0.93 -9.66 -12.31
CA PRO A 115 1.95 -10.20 -13.22
C PRO A 115 3.16 -9.28 -13.47
N CYS A 116 3.02 -7.99 -13.19
CA CYS A 116 4.05 -6.98 -13.37
C CYS A 116 4.82 -6.63 -12.09
N VAL A 117 4.67 -7.40 -11.00
CA VAL A 117 5.36 -7.16 -9.72
C VAL A 117 6.87 -6.96 -9.85
N ARG A 118 7.51 -7.66 -10.81
CA ARG A 118 8.95 -7.51 -11.12
C ARG A 118 9.37 -6.09 -11.50
N LEU A 119 8.44 -5.21 -11.87
CA LEU A 119 8.75 -3.81 -12.13
C LEU A 119 9.16 -3.05 -10.85
N PHE A 120 8.89 -3.60 -9.67
CA PHE A 120 9.39 -3.07 -8.39
C PHE A 120 10.75 -3.63 -7.98
N THR A 121 11.28 -4.61 -8.70
CA THR A 121 12.61 -5.15 -8.43
C THR A 121 13.67 -4.07 -8.60
N LEU A 122 14.47 -3.88 -7.55
CA LEU A 122 15.62 -2.99 -7.58
C LEU A 122 16.77 -3.63 -8.39
N PRO A 123 17.61 -2.84 -9.07
CA PRO A 123 18.82 -3.37 -9.69
C PRO A 123 19.67 -4.12 -8.67
N ARG A 124 20.28 -5.24 -9.09
CA ARG A 124 21.15 -6.04 -8.22
C ARG A 124 22.30 -5.18 -7.68
N GLY A 125 22.47 -5.17 -6.36
CA GLY A 125 23.51 -4.36 -5.70
C GLY A 125 23.18 -2.86 -5.63
N SER A 126 21.92 -2.48 -5.86
CA SER A 126 21.47 -1.10 -5.65
C SER A 126 21.48 -0.77 -4.17
N ASN A 127 22.10 0.34 -3.78
CA ASN A 127 22.04 0.83 -2.41
C ASN A 127 20.61 1.14 -1.92
N LEU A 128 19.64 1.29 -2.84
CA LEU A 128 18.23 1.49 -2.50
C LEU A 128 17.64 0.30 -1.74
N GLU A 129 18.21 -0.90 -1.88
CA GLU A 129 17.78 -2.09 -1.11
C GLU A 129 18.07 -1.95 0.39
N ARG A 130 18.84 -0.93 0.77
CA ARG A 130 19.28 -0.63 2.14
C ARG A 130 18.73 0.69 2.65
N VAL A 131 17.88 1.41 1.91
CA VAL A 131 17.36 2.71 2.34
C VAL A 131 15.98 2.53 2.95
N CYS A 132 15.80 3.03 4.17
CA CYS A 132 14.51 3.04 4.84
C CYS A 132 13.53 3.99 4.12
N ASP A 133 12.39 3.48 3.69
CA ASP A 133 11.36 4.26 3.00
C ASP A 133 10.72 5.35 3.87
N ALA A 134 10.83 5.24 5.20
CA ALA A 134 10.26 6.20 6.14
C ALA A 134 11.20 7.37 6.44
N CYS A 135 12.44 7.08 6.83
CA CYS A 135 13.39 8.10 7.33
C CYS A 135 14.61 8.32 6.43
N GLY A 136 14.76 7.54 5.36
CA GLY A 136 15.91 7.62 4.45
C GLY A 136 17.22 7.07 5.02
N HIS A 137 17.22 6.50 6.23
CA HIS A 137 18.40 5.89 6.85
C HIS A 137 18.95 4.75 5.97
N GLN A 138 20.25 4.77 5.70
CA GLN A 138 20.93 3.69 5.00
C GLN A 138 21.36 2.62 6.01
N CYS A 139 20.69 1.49 5.96
CA CYS A 139 20.90 0.30 6.77
C CYS A 139 22.20 -0.40 6.35
N THR A 140 23.21 -0.43 7.22
CA THR A 140 24.55 -0.91 6.85
C THR A 140 24.82 -2.36 7.26
N GLU A 141 24.06 -2.92 8.20
CA GLU A 141 24.33 -4.24 8.80
C GLU A 141 23.09 -5.15 8.79
N LEU A 142 23.06 -6.10 7.86
CA LEU A 142 21.96 -7.07 7.75
C LEU A 142 21.87 -8.01 8.96
N ASP A 143 23.01 -8.42 9.52
CA ASP A 143 23.10 -9.38 10.64
C ASP A 143 23.22 -8.70 12.03
N GLY A 144 23.35 -7.37 12.07
CA GLY A 144 23.59 -6.57 13.27
C GLY A 144 22.34 -5.88 13.86
N GLY A 145 21.17 -6.12 13.28
CA GLY A 145 19.91 -5.49 13.68
C GLY A 145 19.58 -4.16 12.95
N ASP A 146 20.50 -3.64 12.13
CA ASP A 146 20.31 -2.47 11.26
C ASP A 146 19.97 -2.91 9.82
N GLY A 147 18.99 -3.80 9.69
CA GLY A 147 18.46 -4.29 8.42
C GLY A 147 17.21 -3.57 7.95
N ILE A 148 16.81 -3.85 6.70
CA ILE A 148 15.50 -3.45 6.16
C ILE A 148 14.48 -4.54 6.48
N TYR A 149 13.38 -4.14 7.11
CA TYR A 149 12.23 -4.96 7.45
C TYR A 149 11.14 -4.72 6.39
N PRO A 150 10.96 -5.63 5.43
CA PRO A 150 9.95 -5.49 4.39
C PRO A 150 8.55 -5.75 4.97
N ALA A 151 7.59 -4.94 4.55
CA ALA A 151 6.20 -5.08 4.94
C ALA A 151 5.26 -4.55 3.85
N MET A 152 3.97 -4.78 4.05
CA MET A 152 2.91 -4.43 3.13
C MET A 152 1.70 -3.90 3.89
N VAL A 153 0.99 -2.96 3.28
CA VAL A 153 -0.33 -2.52 3.73
C VAL A 153 -1.32 -2.61 2.57
N GLN A 154 -2.55 -3.00 2.87
CA GLN A 154 -3.63 -3.05 1.89
C GLN A 154 -4.65 -1.95 2.16
N LEU A 155 -5.13 -1.32 1.09
CA LEU A 155 -6.31 -0.46 1.09
C LEU A 155 -7.20 -0.84 -0.11
N GLY A 156 -8.30 -1.55 0.15
CA GLY A 156 -9.15 -2.08 -0.91
C GLY A 156 -8.37 -3.05 -1.82
N PRO A 157 -8.38 -2.86 -3.16
CA PRO A 157 -7.63 -3.71 -4.09
C PRO A 157 -6.13 -3.37 -4.21
N LEU A 158 -5.68 -2.29 -3.56
CA LEU A 158 -4.29 -1.83 -3.61
C LEU A 158 -3.48 -2.45 -2.47
N VAL A 159 -2.40 -3.15 -2.83
CA VAL A 159 -1.34 -3.56 -1.90
C VAL A 159 -0.13 -2.63 -2.10
N TYR A 160 0.33 -2.02 -1.02
CA TYR A 160 1.43 -1.07 -1.01
C TYR A 160 2.61 -1.64 -0.23
N GLN A 161 3.72 -1.83 -0.91
CA GLN A 161 4.95 -2.41 -0.36
C GLN A 161 5.88 -1.32 0.18
N TYR A 162 6.58 -1.62 1.27
CA TYR A 162 7.59 -0.74 1.83
C TYR A 162 8.65 -1.54 2.61
N GLY A 163 9.82 -0.96 2.82
CA GLY A 163 10.89 -1.47 3.66
C GLY A 163 11.35 -0.39 4.63
N VAL A 164 11.41 -0.71 5.92
CA VAL A 164 11.80 0.24 6.98
C VAL A 164 12.95 -0.30 7.82
N CYS A 165 13.73 0.59 8.44
CA CYS A 165 14.68 0.17 9.47
C CYS A 165 13.96 -0.17 10.78
N ALA A 166 14.66 -0.82 11.72
CA ALA A 166 14.09 -1.24 13.02
C ALA A 166 13.36 -0.10 13.75
N ARG A 167 13.96 1.11 13.78
CA ARG A 167 13.40 2.32 14.41
C ARG A 167 12.08 2.80 13.79
N CYS A 168 11.73 2.32 12.61
CA CYS A 168 10.56 2.74 11.86
C CYS A 168 9.53 1.61 11.68
N VAL A 169 9.75 0.45 12.31
CA VAL A 169 8.75 -0.64 12.33
C VAL A 169 7.50 -0.15 13.06
N PRO A 170 6.32 -0.14 12.41
CA PRO A 170 5.09 0.30 13.06
C PRO A 170 4.72 -0.64 14.22
N GLY A 171 4.55 -0.08 15.43
CA GLY A 171 4.11 -0.84 16.62
C GLY A 171 5.15 -1.02 17.72
N GLU A 172 6.42 -0.66 17.48
CA GLU A 172 7.39 -0.47 18.55
C GLU A 172 7.34 0.98 19.05
N PRO A 173 7.27 1.22 20.38
CA PRO A 173 7.36 2.58 20.91
C PRO A 173 8.78 3.13 20.67
N LEU A 174 8.85 4.38 20.21
CA LEU A 174 10.06 5.20 20.32
C LEU A 174 10.42 5.43 21.79
#